data_AF-A0A3S0I5Y8-F1
#
_entry.id   AF-A0A3S0I5Y8-F1
#
_cell.length_a   1.000
_cell.length_b   1.000
_cell.length_c   1.000
_cell.angle_alpha   90.00
_cell.angle_beta   90.00
_cell.angle_gamma   90.00
#
_symmetry.space_group_name_H-M   'P 1'
#
loop_
_entity.id
_entity.type
_entity.pdbx_description
1 polymer ?
#
loop_
_entity_poly.entity_id
_entity_poly.type
_entity_poly.pdbx_seq_one_letter_code
_entity_poly.pdbx_strand_id
1 'polypeptide(L)' 'MLRKRWMSMLLLLVMLIPASWTQAAGPLTALTAIPAKQQGDAVLIQGTTNLQHVILQVFRPNGTMLMMDQLTKDVLLS' A
#
# COMPACT_ATOMS: atom_id res chain seq x y z
N MET A 1 -13.76 -24.36 45.02
CA MET A 1 -14.17 -24.84 43.67
C MET A 1 -14.51 -23.73 42.69
N LEU A 2 -15.02 -22.56 43.13
CA LEU A 2 -15.40 -21.44 42.26
C LEU A 2 -14.24 -20.86 41.43
N ARG A 3 -13.08 -20.55 42.04
CA ARG A 3 -11.90 -20.00 41.33
C ARG A 3 -11.43 -20.85 40.15
N LYS A 4 -11.49 -22.19 40.27
CA LYS A 4 -11.08 -23.13 39.21
C LYS A 4 -12.03 -23.11 38.01
N ARG A 5 -13.33 -22.89 38.25
CA ARG A 5 -14.35 -22.76 37.18
C ARG A 5 -14.21 -21.45 36.42
N TRP A 6 -13.92 -20.35 37.13
CA TRP A 6 -13.66 -19.05 36.50
C TRP A 6 -12.39 -19.07 35.64
N MET A 7 -11.32 -19.73 36.11
CA MET A 7 -10.08 -19.87 35.33
C MET A 7 -10.28 -20.72 34.07
N SER A 8 -11.08 -21.79 34.17
CA SER A 8 -11.46 -22.63 33.02
C SER A 8 -12.30 -21.88 32.00
N MET A 9 -13.20 -21.01 32.45
CA MET A 9 -14.08 -20.23 31.59
C MET A 9 -13.32 -19.09 30.88
N LEU A 10 -12.35 -18.48 31.58
CA LEU A 10 -11.47 -17.48 30.99
C LEU A 10 -10.53 -18.09 29.94
N LEU A 11 -10.04 -19.32 30.18
CA LEU A 11 -9.25 -20.07 29.20
C LEU A 11 -10.06 -20.40 27.94
N LEU A 12 -11.33 -20.78 28.10
CA LEU A 12 -12.23 -21.05 26.99
C LEU A 12 -12.54 -19.79 26.19
N LEU A 13 -12.74 -18.66 26.87
CA LEU A 13 -12.97 -17.36 26.22
C LEU A 13 -11.77 -16.91 25.39
N VAL A 14 -10.53 -17.10 25.89
CA VAL A 14 -9.29 -16.80 25.15
C VAL A 14 -9.13 -17.70 23.92
N MET A 15 -9.51 -18.97 24.02
CA MET A 15 -9.52 -19.92 22.89
C MET A 15 -10.61 -19.63 21.84
N LEU A 16 -11.65 -18.87 22.20
CA LEU A 16 -12.69 -18.42 21.27
C LEU A 16 -12.34 -17.11 20.55
N ILE A 17 -11.23 -16.44 20.90
CA ILE A 17 -10.78 -15.27 20.14
C ILE A 17 -10.21 -15.81 18.82
N PRO A 18 -10.86 -15.57 17.66
CA PRO A 18 -10.31 -16.00 16.39
C PRO A 18 -8.93 -15.36 16.24
N ALA A 19 -7.92 -16.18 15.96
CA ALA A 19 -6.54 -15.75 15.70
C ALA A 19 -6.39 -14.94 14.40
N SER A 20 -7.46 -14.30 13.93
CA SER A 20 -7.42 -13.31 12.86
C SER A 20 -6.97 -11.98 13.43
N TRP A 21 -5.73 -11.94 13.93
CA TRP A 21 -4.97 -10.70 13.96
C TRP A 21 -4.79 -10.35 12.49
N THR A 22 -5.64 -9.46 12.00
CA THR A 22 -5.64 -9.03 10.61
C THR A 22 -4.28 -8.39 10.34
N GLN A 23 -3.43 -9.12 9.62
CA GLN A 23 -2.25 -8.55 9.02
C GLN A 23 -2.77 -7.53 8.01
N ALA A 24 -2.66 -6.24 8.34
CA ALA A 24 -2.96 -5.18 7.41
C ALA A 24 -2.03 -5.39 6.21
N ALA A 25 -2.61 -5.77 5.06
CA ALA A 25 -1.86 -5.85 3.82
C ALA A 25 -1.18 -4.49 3.61
N GLY A 26 0.15 -4.49 3.52
CA GLY A 26 0.90 -3.29 3.22
C GLY A 26 0.40 -2.64 1.92
N PRO A 27 0.62 -1.34 1.73
CA PRO A 27 0.15 -0.65 0.54
C PRO A 27 0.67 -1.36 -0.71
N LEU A 28 -0.25 -1.74 -1.60
CA LEU A 28 0.02 -2.49 -2.85
C LEU A 28 0.91 -1.71 -3.84
N THR A 29 1.12 -0.43 -3.56
CA THR A 29 1.87 0.54 -4.35
C THR A 29 2.68 1.43 -3.44
N ALA A 30 3.98 1.57 -3.71
CA ALA A 30 4.85 2.53 -3.07
C ALA A 30 5.41 3.48 -4.14
N LEU A 31 5.33 4.78 -3.91
CA LEU A 31 5.90 5.80 -4.78
C LEU A 31 6.98 6.57 -4.01
N THR A 32 8.14 6.76 -4.64
CA THR A 32 9.21 7.56 -4.05
C THR A 32 8.86 9.05 -4.15
N ALA A 33 9.10 9.80 -3.08
CA ALA A 33 8.89 11.24 -3.08
C ALA A 33 9.78 11.91 -4.15
N ILE A 34 9.17 12.77 -4.96
CA ILE A 34 9.91 13.55 -5.96
C ILE A 34 10.61 14.71 -5.23
N PRO A 35 11.94 14.83 -5.31
CA PRO A 35 12.65 15.95 -4.69
C PRO A 35 12.32 17.26 -5.40
N ALA A 36 12.56 18.40 -4.73
CA ALA A 36 12.45 19.70 -5.36
C ALA A 36 13.39 19.79 -6.58
N LYS A 37 12.86 20.20 -7.73
CA LYS A 37 13.55 20.27 -9.02
C LYS A 37 13.43 21.67 -9.61
N GLN A 38 14.45 22.12 -10.34
CA GLN A 38 14.44 23.40 -11.02
C GLN A 38 13.91 23.26 -12.46
N GLN A 39 13.57 24.38 -13.07
CA GLN A 39 13.10 24.38 -14.45
C GLN A 39 14.22 23.93 -15.39
N GLY A 40 13.92 22.95 -16.25
CA GLY A 40 14.90 22.33 -17.16
C GLY A 40 15.52 21.04 -16.59
N ASP A 41 15.31 20.73 -15.32
CA ASP A 41 15.79 19.48 -14.72
C ASP A 41 14.93 18.28 -15.15
N ALA A 42 15.59 17.13 -15.30
CA ALA A 42 14.90 15.86 -15.45
C ALA A 42 14.29 15.40 -14.11
N VAL A 43 13.03 14.98 -14.17
CA VAL A 43 12.30 14.37 -13.05
C VAL A 43 12.26 12.86 -13.26
N LEU A 44 12.74 12.12 -12.28
CA LEU A 44 12.65 10.65 -12.27
C LEU A 44 11.56 10.25 -11.28
N ILE A 45 10.56 9.52 -11.77
CA ILE A 45 9.46 8.98 -10.96
C ILE A 45 9.73 7.49 -10.79
N GLN A 46 9.85 7.04 -9.54
CA GLN A 46 10.13 5.65 -9.21
C GLN A 46 9.13 5.14 -8.19
N GLY A 47 8.81 3.86 -8.29
CA GLY A 47 7.90 3.19 -7.39
C GLY A 47 7.88 1.68 -7.63
N THR A 48 7.23 0.98 -6.72
CA THR A 48 6.98 -0.46 -6.83
C THR A 48 5.48 -0.70 -6.73
N THR A 49 4.99 -1.68 -7.48
CA THR A 49 3.57 -2.02 -7.54
C THR A 49 3.42 -3.52 -7.71
N ASN A 50 2.41 -4.09 -7.05
CA ASN A 50 1.95 -5.46 -7.31
C ASN A 50 0.76 -5.49 -8.28
N LEU A 51 0.30 -4.33 -8.77
CA LEU A 51 -0.79 -4.21 -9.72
C LEU A 51 -0.32 -4.53 -11.14
N GLN A 52 -1.21 -5.14 -11.95
CA GLN A 52 -0.93 -5.48 -13.34
C GLN A 52 -0.99 -4.26 -14.27
N HIS A 53 -1.80 -3.26 -13.89
CA HIS A 53 -2.03 -2.03 -14.63
C HIS A 53 -1.82 -0.84 -13.70
N VAL A 54 -1.02 0.13 -14.14
CA VAL A 54 -0.83 1.41 -13.45
C VAL A 54 -1.05 2.54 -14.43
N ILE A 55 -1.80 3.55 -14.00
CA ILE A 55 -1.98 4.78 -14.76
C ILE A 55 -1.16 5.86 -14.05
N LEU A 56 -0.19 6.42 -14.77
CA LEU A 56 0.60 7.55 -14.30
C LEU A 56 -0.01 8.85 -14.83
N GLN A 57 -0.38 9.76 -13.94
CA GLN A 57 -0.89 11.08 -14.32
C GLN A 57 -0.03 12.16 -13.68
N VAL A 58 0.50 13.05 -14.51
CA VAL A 58 1.29 14.20 -14.07
C VAL A 58 0.45 15.45 -14.24
N PHE A 59 0.27 16.18 -13.14
CA PHE A 59 -0.49 17.44 -13.10
C PHE A 59 0.43 18.62 -12.83
N ARG A 60 0.12 19.76 -13.43
CA ARG A 60 0.66 21.06 -13.00
C ARG A 60 0.05 21.46 -11.66
N PRO A 61 0.70 22.38 -10.91
CA PRO A 61 0.14 22.92 -9.68
C PRO A 61 -1.25 23.55 -9.84
N ASN A 62 -1.59 24.04 -11.04
CA ASN A 62 -2.90 24.60 -11.37
C ASN A 62 -3.96 23.53 -11.69
N GLY A 63 -3.65 22.24 -11.54
CA GLY A 63 -4.54 21.12 -11.82
C GLY A 63 -4.65 20.72 -13.29
N THR A 64 -3.94 21.40 -14.21
CA THR A 64 -3.94 20.99 -15.63
C THR A 64 -3.09 19.74 -15.83
N MET A 65 -3.62 18.73 -16.51
CA MET A 65 -2.88 17.52 -16.87
C MET A 65 -1.75 17.85 -17.84
N LEU A 66 -0.53 17.45 -17.51
CA LEU A 66 0.64 17.53 -18.37
C LEU A 66 0.79 16.27 -19.21
N MET A 67 0.63 15.11 -18.58
CA MET A 67 0.87 13.82 -19.18
C MET A 67 0.02 12.77 -18.49
N MET A 68 -0.44 11.80 -19.27
CA MET A 68 -1.01 10.56 -18.79
C MET A 68 -0.35 9.41 -19.54
N ASP A 69 0.02 8.37 -18.81
CA ASP A 69 0.59 7.17 -19.38
C ASP A 69 0.04 5.92 -18.68
N GLN A 70 0.01 4.81 -19.41
CA GLN A 70 -0.47 3.52 -18.91
C GLN A 70 0.66 2.50 -18.97
N LEU A 71 1.08 2.06 -17.80
CA LEU A 71 2.15 1.08 -17.61
C LEU A 71 1.53 -0.29 -17.33
N THR A 72 1.80 -1.23 -18.23
CA THR A 72 1.46 -2.65 -18.07
C THR A 72 2.67 -3.44 -17.62
N LYS A 73 2.43 -4.55 -16.91
CA LYS A 73 3.50 -5.38 -16.32
C LYS A 73 4.49 -5.92 -17.37
N ASP A 74 4.02 -6.16 -18.58
CA ASP A 74 4.79 -6.55 -19.77
C ASP A 74 5.79 -5.47 -20.23
N VAL A 75 5.43 -4.19 -20.15
CA VAL A 75 6.32 -3.06 -20.51
C VAL A 75 7.31 -2.74 -19.39
N LEU A 76 6.99 -3.10 -18.14
CA LEU A 76 7.84 -2.88 -16.96
C LEU A 76 8.92 -3.95 -16.75
N LEU A 77 8.79 -5.12 -17.39
CA LEU A 77 9.67 -6.30 -17.19
C LEU A 77 10.45 -6.73 -18.45
N SER A 78 10.30 -6.00 -19.56
CA SER A 78 11.07 -6.21 -20.80
C SER A 78 12.43 -5.52 -20.75
#